data_AF-A0A0P0E7N3-F1
#
_entry.id   AF-A0A0P0E7N3-F1
#
_cell.length_a   1.000
_cell.length_b   1.000
_cell.length_c   1.000
_cell.angle_alpha   90.00
_cell.angle_beta   90.00
_cell.angle_gamma   90.00
#
_symmetry.space_group_name_H-M   'P 1'
#
loop_
_entity.id
_entity.type
_entity.pdbx_description
1 polymer ?
#
loop_
_entity_poly.entity_id
_entity_poly.type
_entity_poly.pdbx_seq_one_letter_code
_entity_poly.pdbx_strand_id
1 'polypeptide(L)'
;MPSAEPADVLEHAATAILDAVDRAPTGAALVVIDGCSGAGKSSLAQRLVFRWRDVRGVQLIALDAACPDWDGLADGARMMADGVMIPHHERREGRWRRWDWNEHRWAETHVVTPDLPLIVEGSGALTPAAAAVADVSVWLDSPASSRQERAFARDGDGYRPYWDRWAAQEREHIARNDPRSLAHLVFEVP
;
A
#
# COMPACT_ATOMS: atom_id res chain seq x y z
N MET A 1 28.71 5.87 -10.60
CA MET A 1 27.40 6.56 -10.55
C MET A 1 27.10 6.78 -9.08
N PRO A 2 26.83 8.00 -8.60
CA PRO A 2 26.30 8.14 -7.24
C PRO A 2 25.00 7.32 -7.17
N SER A 3 24.87 6.48 -6.13
CA SER A 3 23.63 5.78 -5.85
C SER A 3 22.51 6.82 -5.72
N ALA A 4 21.39 6.62 -6.41
CA ALA A 4 20.23 7.51 -6.25
C ALA A 4 19.80 7.52 -4.77
N GLU A 5 19.47 8.68 -4.22
CA GLU A 5 18.97 8.75 -2.86
C GLU A 5 17.52 8.22 -2.80
N PRO A 6 17.10 7.54 -1.72
CA PRO A 6 15.72 7.04 -1.60
C PRO A 6 14.66 8.11 -1.86
N ALA A 7 14.90 9.36 -1.44
CA ALA A 7 13.98 10.47 -1.66
C ALA A 7 13.77 10.77 -3.15
N ASP A 8 14.83 10.73 -3.97
CA ASP A 8 14.77 11.01 -5.40
C ASP A 8 13.97 9.94 -6.14
N VAL A 9 14.16 8.67 -5.77
CA VAL A 9 13.38 7.54 -6.30
C VAL A 9 11.89 7.72 -5.99
N LEU A 10 11.55 8.13 -4.76
CA LEU A 10 10.17 8.34 -4.35
C LEU A 10 9.53 9.55 -5.06
N GLU A 11 10.28 10.62 -5.35
CA GLU A 11 9.78 11.75 -6.14
C GLU A 11 9.55 11.38 -7.61
N HIS A 12 10.46 10.60 -8.18
CA HIS A 12 10.30 10.05 -9.52
C HIS A 12 9.07 9.14 -9.59
N ALA A 13 8.92 8.23 -8.63
CA ALA A 13 7.77 7.33 -8.54
C ALA A 13 6.45 8.09 -8.41
N ALA A 14 6.38 9.10 -7.54
CA ALA A 14 5.18 9.93 -7.38
C ALA A 14 4.79 10.62 -8.69
N THR A 15 5.78 11.11 -9.45
CA THR A 15 5.54 11.74 -10.76
C THR A 15 4.99 10.74 -11.77
N ALA A 16 5.62 9.57 -11.91
CA ALA A 16 5.19 8.54 -12.84
C ALA A 16 3.78 8.00 -12.54
N ILE A 17 3.44 7.87 -11.25
CA ILE A 17 2.10 7.44 -10.82
C ILE A 17 1.04 8.49 -11.17
N LEU A 18 1.29 9.77 -10.87
CA LEU A 18 0.36 10.84 -11.21
C LEU A 18 0.15 10.95 -12.74
N ASP A 19 1.22 10.81 -13.53
CA ASP A 19 1.12 10.79 -14.99
C ASP A 19 0.31 9.59 -15.51
N ALA A 20 0.36 8.44 -14.82
CA ALA A 20 -0.45 7.27 -15.15
C ALA A 20 -1.92 7.48 -14.76
N VAL A 21 -2.18 8.07 -13.60
CA VAL A 21 -3.53 8.44 -13.12
C VAL A 21 -4.18 9.43 -14.08
N ASP A 22 -3.48 10.45 -14.55
CA ASP A 22 -4.01 11.46 -15.49
C ASP A 22 -4.41 10.86 -16.85
N ARG A 23 -3.88 9.68 -17.20
CA ARG A 23 -4.26 8.92 -18.40
C ARG A 23 -5.41 7.95 -18.16
N ALA A 24 -5.76 7.69 -16.89
CA ALA A 24 -6.88 6.82 -16.57
C ALA A 24 -8.20 7.51 -16.97
N PRO A 25 -9.18 6.76 -17.51
CA PRO A 25 -10.41 7.33 -18.03
C PRO A 25 -11.36 7.83 -16.94
N THR A 26 -11.01 7.70 -15.65
CA THR A 26 -11.92 7.91 -14.53
C THR A 26 -11.44 9.00 -13.56
N GLY A 27 -12.36 9.82 -13.07
CA GLY A 27 -12.09 10.79 -12.00
C GLY A 27 -12.02 10.19 -10.59
N ALA A 28 -11.98 8.87 -10.47
CA ALA A 28 -11.96 8.12 -9.22
C ALA A 28 -10.95 6.96 -9.32
N ALA A 29 -9.72 7.27 -9.74
CA ALA A 29 -8.69 6.27 -9.95
C ALA A 29 -8.33 5.53 -8.64
N LEU A 30 -8.16 4.21 -8.74
CA LEU A 30 -7.64 3.34 -7.70
C LEU A 30 -6.14 3.08 -7.92
N VAL A 31 -5.32 3.58 -6.99
CA VAL A 31 -3.88 3.31 -6.94
C VAL A 31 -3.58 2.32 -5.82
N VAL A 32 -2.93 1.21 -6.15
CA VAL A 32 -2.48 0.20 -5.17
C VAL A 32 -0.95 0.22 -5.10
N ILE A 33 -0.40 0.37 -3.90
CA ILE A 33 1.05 0.44 -3.65
C ILE A 33 1.46 -0.67 -2.68
N ASP A 34 2.22 -1.63 -3.18
CA ASP A 34 2.76 -2.74 -2.40
C ASP A 34 4.30 -2.71 -2.36
N GLY A 35 4.85 -3.47 -1.43
CA GLY A 35 6.26 -3.50 -1.06
C GLY A 35 6.37 -4.00 0.37
N CYS A 36 7.53 -4.51 0.78
CA CYS A 36 7.71 -4.96 2.16
C CYS A 36 7.81 -3.79 3.16
N SER A 37 7.71 -4.10 4.45
CA SER A 37 7.97 -3.18 5.55
C SER A 37 9.31 -2.49 5.39
N GLY A 38 9.31 -1.16 5.50
CA GLY A 38 10.48 -0.32 5.27
C GLY A 38 10.80 0.01 3.81
N ALA A 39 10.00 -0.43 2.82
CA ALA A 39 10.25 -0.12 1.40
C ALA A 39 9.93 1.33 0.97
N GLY A 40 9.29 2.14 1.84
CA GLY A 40 8.98 3.55 1.54
C GLY A 40 7.55 3.82 1.03
N LYS A 41 6.66 2.81 1.05
CA LYS A 41 5.25 2.92 0.61
C LYS A 41 4.49 4.10 1.22
N SER A 42 4.45 4.20 2.55
CA SER A 42 3.73 5.28 3.23
C SER A 42 4.30 6.65 2.86
N SER A 43 5.63 6.76 2.68
CA SER A 43 6.27 7.99 2.23
C SER A 43 5.96 8.33 0.77
N LEU A 44 5.79 7.34 -0.11
CA LEU A 44 5.31 7.55 -1.48
C LEU A 44 3.83 7.99 -1.48
N ALA A 45 2.99 7.29 -0.72
CA ALA A 45 1.57 7.58 -0.61
C ALA A 45 1.32 9.01 -0.09
N GLN A 46 2.07 9.46 0.92
CA GLN A 46 2.00 10.84 1.41
C GLN A 46 2.38 11.88 0.34
N ARG A 47 3.39 11.61 -0.48
CA ARG A 47 3.76 12.49 -1.61
C ARG A 47 2.65 12.57 -2.65
N LEU A 48 2.01 11.44 -2.95
CA LEU A 48 0.87 11.39 -3.87
C LEU A 48 -0.28 12.23 -3.32
N VAL A 49 -0.68 12.04 -2.06
CA VAL A 49 -1.74 12.83 -1.41
C VAL A 49 -1.43 14.32 -1.48
N PHE A 50 -0.20 14.73 -1.16
CA PHE A 50 0.19 16.14 -1.19
C PHE A 50 0.17 16.76 -2.60
N ARG A 51 0.51 15.97 -3.62
CA ARG A 51 0.61 16.41 -5.01
C ARG A 51 -0.67 16.19 -5.81
N TRP A 52 -1.71 15.60 -5.20
CA TRP A 52 -2.94 15.27 -5.90
C TRP A 52 -3.65 16.55 -6.34
N ARG A 53 -3.99 16.64 -7.64
CA ARG A 53 -4.45 17.88 -8.27
C ARG A 53 -5.96 18.15 -8.12
N ASP A 54 -6.77 17.12 -7.92
CA ASP A 54 -8.23 17.27 -7.76
C ASP A 54 -8.53 18.04 -6.45
N VAL A 55 -9.34 19.09 -6.54
CA VAL A 55 -9.78 19.91 -5.40
C VAL A 55 -10.56 19.12 -4.35
N ARG A 56 -11.17 17.99 -4.74
CA ARG A 56 -11.86 17.06 -3.83
C ARG A 56 -10.90 16.17 -3.05
N GLY A 57 -9.61 16.16 -3.41
CA GLY A 57 -8.57 15.36 -2.79
C GLY A 57 -8.60 13.89 -3.18
N VAL A 58 -7.87 13.08 -2.41
CA VAL A 58 -7.73 11.62 -2.59
C VAL A 58 -7.84 10.94 -1.23
N GLN A 59 -8.48 9.77 -1.19
CA GLN A 59 -8.59 8.95 0.00
C GLN A 59 -7.32 8.09 0.13
N LEU A 60 -6.78 7.93 1.34
CA LEU A 60 -5.61 7.09 1.60
C LEU A 60 -5.95 6.06 2.69
N ILE A 61 -5.67 4.79 2.41
CA ILE A 61 -5.81 3.69 3.38
C ILE A 61 -4.47 2.95 3.47
N ALA A 62 -3.97 2.82 4.69
CA ALA A 62 -2.88 1.91 5.01
C ALA A 62 -3.47 0.53 5.35
N LEU A 63 -3.23 -0.49 4.51
CA LEU A 63 -3.76 -1.85 4.65
C LEU A 63 -3.36 -2.48 5.98
N ASP A 64 -2.15 -2.21 6.46
CA ASP A 64 -1.64 -2.75 7.73
C ASP A 64 -2.55 -2.34 8.92
N ALA A 65 -3.34 -1.27 8.80
CA ALA A 65 -4.35 -0.87 9.80
C ALA A 65 -5.59 -1.77 9.82
N ALA A 66 -5.77 -2.64 8.82
CA ALA A 66 -6.85 -3.61 8.71
C ALA A 66 -6.38 -5.06 8.93
N CYS A 67 -5.09 -5.29 9.22
CA CYS A 67 -4.57 -6.61 9.53
C CYS A 67 -4.90 -7.02 10.96
N PRO A 68 -5.56 -8.17 11.18
CA PRO A 68 -5.79 -8.71 12.52
C PRO A 68 -4.48 -9.28 13.08
N ASP A 69 -3.84 -8.52 13.96
CA ASP A 69 -2.59 -8.88 14.63
C ASP A 69 -1.44 -9.23 13.67
N TRP A 70 -0.36 -9.73 14.27
CA TRP A 70 0.90 -10.04 13.60
C TRP A 70 0.85 -11.22 12.64
N ASP A 71 -0.26 -11.96 12.52
CA ASP A 71 -0.48 -13.02 11.51
C ASP A 71 -1.53 -12.63 10.46
N GLY A 72 -1.99 -11.38 10.49
CA GLY A 72 -3.15 -10.94 9.74
C GLY A 72 -2.86 -10.45 8.32
N LEU A 73 -1.66 -10.66 7.76
CA LEU A 73 -1.29 -10.06 6.46
C LEU A 73 -2.27 -10.48 5.35
N ALA A 74 -2.45 -11.79 5.17
CA ALA A 74 -3.32 -12.33 4.12
C ALA A 74 -4.80 -11.99 4.35
N ASP A 75 -5.24 -11.98 5.61
CA ASP A 75 -6.61 -11.60 5.96
C ASP A 75 -6.86 -10.11 5.73
N GLY A 76 -5.93 -9.23 6.10
CA GLY A 76 -6.01 -7.80 5.85
C GLY A 76 -6.05 -7.49 4.34
N ALA A 77 -5.22 -8.17 3.55
CA ALA A 77 -5.23 -8.04 2.09
C ALA A 77 -6.58 -8.45 1.48
N ARG A 78 -7.14 -9.59 1.92
CA ARG A 78 -8.47 -10.04 1.47
C ARG A 78 -9.57 -9.06 1.89
N MET A 79 -9.56 -8.60 3.15
CA MET A 79 -10.54 -7.65 3.66
C MET A 79 -10.50 -6.31 2.90
N MET A 80 -9.30 -5.82 2.55
CA MET A 80 -9.15 -4.62 1.70
C MET A 80 -9.67 -4.85 0.28
N ALA A 81 -9.33 -5.98 -0.34
CA ALA A 81 -9.82 -6.28 -1.68
C ALA A 81 -11.36 -6.35 -1.71
N ASP A 82 -11.95 -7.18 -0.85
CA ASP A 82 -13.39 -7.46 -0.84
C ASP A 82 -14.22 -6.28 -0.33
N GLY A 83 -13.75 -5.58 0.70
CA GLY A 83 -14.49 -4.53 1.39
C GLY A 83 -14.29 -3.14 0.79
N VAL A 84 -13.18 -2.91 0.07
CA VAL A 84 -12.78 -1.57 -0.36
C VAL A 84 -12.49 -1.50 -1.86
N MET A 85 -11.49 -2.23 -2.34
CA MET A 85 -10.99 -2.05 -3.71
C MET A 85 -12.02 -2.47 -4.77
N ILE A 86 -12.63 -3.66 -4.59
CA ILE A 86 -13.65 -4.17 -5.51
C ILE A 86 -14.90 -3.28 -5.50
N PRO A 87 -15.50 -2.93 -4.33
CA PRO A 87 -16.60 -1.99 -4.29
C PRO A 87 -16.29 -0.62 -4.91
N HIS A 88 -15.11 -0.06 -4.65
CA HIS A 88 -14.70 1.23 -5.20
C HIS A 88 -14.61 1.19 -6.72
N HIS A 89 -13.98 0.16 -7.29
CA HIS A 89 -13.94 -0.08 -8.74
C HIS A 89 -15.33 -0.16 -9.37
N GLU A 90 -16.26 -0.81 -8.66
CA GLU A 90 -17.66 -0.97 -9.08
C GLU A 90 -18.53 0.26 -8.77
N ARG A 91 -17.93 1.38 -8.34
CA ARG A 91 -18.60 2.63 -7.95
C ARG A 91 -19.64 2.46 -6.84
N ARG A 92 -19.34 1.58 -5.90
CA ARG A 92 -20.10 1.36 -4.68
C ARG A 92 -19.31 1.79 -3.47
N GLU A 93 -20.06 2.16 -2.43
CA GLU A 93 -19.50 2.48 -1.13
C GLU A 93 -18.70 1.29 -0.58
N GLY A 94 -17.41 1.53 -0.29
CA GLY A 94 -16.54 0.56 0.37
C GLY A 94 -16.55 0.75 1.88
N ARG A 95 -16.28 -0.31 2.64
CA ARG A 95 -16.21 -0.29 4.11
C ARG A 95 -15.07 -1.17 4.60
N TRP A 96 -14.35 -0.68 5.60
CA TRP A 96 -13.32 -1.45 6.28
C TRP A 96 -13.28 -1.14 7.77
N ARG A 97 -12.66 -2.03 8.55
CA ARG A 97 -12.53 -1.88 10.00
C ARG A 97 -11.07 -1.75 10.39
N ARG A 98 -10.78 -0.82 11.29
CA ARG A 98 -9.45 -0.69 11.87
C ARG A 98 -9.21 -1.78 12.90
N TRP A 99 -8.03 -2.39 12.89
CA TRP A 99 -7.50 -3.18 13.98
C TRP A 99 -6.80 -2.26 14.99
N ASP A 100 -7.20 -2.34 16.26
CA ASP A 100 -6.50 -1.65 17.33
C ASP A 100 -5.34 -2.51 17.82
N TRP A 101 -4.12 -2.12 17.44
CA TRP A 101 -2.89 -2.81 17.80
C TRP A 101 -2.53 -2.72 19.29
N ASN A 102 -3.11 -1.80 20.05
CA ASN A 102 -2.89 -1.71 21.51
C ASN A 102 -3.85 -2.62 22.27
N GLU A 103 -5.10 -2.71 21.80
CA GLU A 103 -6.16 -3.45 22.47
C GLU A 103 -6.38 -4.86 21.89
N HIS A 104 -5.68 -5.21 20.81
CA HIS A 104 -5.80 -6.48 20.07
C HIS A 104 -7.25 -6.82 19.75
N ARG A 105 -8.00 -5.83 19.21
CA ARG A 105 -9.40 -5.99 18.81
C ARG A 105 -9.77 -5.09 17.65
N TRP A 106 -10.86 -5.47 16.97
CA TRP A 106 -11.47 -4.60 15.97
C TRP A 106 -12.07 -3.35 16.60
N ALA A 107 -11.77 -2.20 16.02
CA ALA A 107 -12.28 -0.91 16.41
C ALA A 107 -13.38 -0.43 15.45
N GLU A 108 -13.37 0.85 15.11
CA GLU A 108 -14.38 1.50 14.28
C GLU A 108 -14.34 1.07 12.81
N THR A 109 -15.48 1.26 12.13
CA THR A 109 -15.63 1.04 10.69
C THR A 109 -15.49 2.38 9.96
N HIS A 110 -14.68 2.39 8.91
CA HIS A 110 -14.48 3.51 8.00
C HIS A 110 -15.23 3.27 6.68
N VAL A 111 -15.69 4.36 6.06
CA VAL A 111 -16.41 4.36 4.79
C VAL A 111 -15.55 4.97 3.70
N VAL A 112 -15.58 4.36 2.52
CA VAL A 112 -14.84 4.80 1.33
C VAL A 112 -15.83 5.28 0.28
N THR A 113 -15.64 6.54 -0.13
CA THR A 113 -16.48 7.21 -1.11
C THR A 113 -16.13 6.73 -2.52
N PRO A 114 -17.08 6.23 -3.32
CA PRO A 114 -16.80 5.62 -4.63
C PRO A 114 -16.37 6.61 -5.72
N ASP A 115 -16.75 7.88 -5.60
CA ASP A 115 -16.51 8.90 -6.65
C ASP A 115 -15.28 9.77 -6.39
N LEU A 116 -14.48 9.42 -5.37
CA LEU A 116 -13.20 10.04 -5.07
C LEU A 116 -12.05 9.08 -5.41
N PRO A 117 -10.91 9.59 -5.88
CA PRO A 117 -9.71 8.78 -6.02
C PRO A 117 -9.33 8.09 -4.71
N LEU A 118 -8.71 6.92 -4.82
CA LEU A 118 -8.31 6.09 -3.68
C LEU A 118 -6.89 5.58 -3.86
N ILE A 119 -6.08 5.74 -2.83
CA ILE A 119 -4.77 5.11 -2.68
C ILE A 119 -4.91 4.07 -1.57
N VAL A 120 -4.55 2.82 -1.87
CA VAL A 120 -4.34 1.77 -0.86
C VAL A 120 -2.87 1.39 -0.86
N GLU A 121 -2.22 1.53 0.29
CA GLU A 121 -0.81 1.16 0.46
C GLU A 121 -0.66 0.16 1.59
N GLY A 122 0.27 -0.78 1.47
CA GLY A 122 0.61 -1.68 2.57
C GLY A 122 1.27 -2.96 2.10
N SER A 123 1.81 -3.71 3.04
CA SER A 123 2.49 -4.96 2.70
C SER A 123 1.43 -6.02 2.40
N GLY A 124 1.49 -6.66 1.23
CA GLY A 124 0.45 -7.61 0.83
C GLY A 124 -0.69 -7.01 0.01
N ALA A 125 -0.64 -5.71 -0.30
CA ALA A 125 -1.74 -5.01 -0.97
C ALA A 125 -1.97 -5.49 -2.41
N LEU A 126 -0.93 -5.91 -3.13
CA LEU A 126 -1.01 -6.24 -4.55
C LEU A 126 -1.16 -7.75 -4.74
N THR A 127 -2.40 -8.21 -4.66
CA THR A 127 -2.83 -9.58 -5.00
C THR A 127 -3.43 -9.62 -6.40
N PRO A 128 -3.64 -10.79 -7.03
CA PRO A 128 -4.35 -10.87 -8.32
C PRO A 128 -5.74 -10.21 -8.30
N ALA A 129 -6.46 -10.31 -7.17
CA ALA A 129 -7.76 -9.67 -7.01
C ALA A 129 -7.66 -8.14 -6.99
N ALA A 130 -6.66 -7.59 -6.28
CA ALA A 130 -6.39 -6.15 -6.26
C ALA A 130 -5.93 -5.64 -7.63
N ALA A 131 -5.02 -6.37 -8.29
CA ALA A 131 -4.49 -6.01 -9.60
C ALA A 131 -5.59 -5.98 -10.68
N ALA A 132 -6.59 -6.86 -10.59
CA ALA A 132 -7.71 -6.90 -11.53
C ALA A 132 -8.61 -5.64 -11.50
N VAL A 133 -8.58 -4.87 -10.41
CA VAL A 133 -9.44 -3.69 -10.21
C VAL A 133 -8.67 -2.37 -10.10
N ALA A 134 -7.34 -2.42 -9.95
CA ALA A 134 -6.50 -1.25 -9.82
C ALA A 134 -6.29 -0.53 -11.17
N ASP A 135 -6.47 0.79 -11.19
CA ASP A 135 -6.12 1.61 -12.36
C ASP A 135 -4.58 1.78 -12.47
N VAL A 136 -3.91 1.88 -11.32
CA VAL A 136 -2.45 1.90 -11.23
C VAL A 136 -2.01 0.97 -10.10
N SER A 137 -1.08 0.06 -10.39
CA SER A 137 -0.53 -0.88 -9.41
C SER A 137 0.99 -0.69 -9.37
N VAL A 138 1.53 -0.61 -8.16
CA VAL A 138 2.92 -0.23 -7.93
C VAL A 138 3.57 -1.25 -7.00
N TRP A 139 4.76 -1.71 -7.37
CA TRP A 139 5.65 -2.46 -6.50
C TRP A 139 6.88 -1.62 -6.14
N LEU A 140 7.09 -1.39 -4.85
CA LEU A 140 8.31 -0.82 -4.30
C LEU A 140 9.21 -1.93 -3.78
N ASP A 141 10.30 -2.16 -4.51
CA ASP A 141 11.34 -3.09 -4.09
C ASP A 141 12.40 -2.36 -3.28
N SER A 142 12.97 -3.03 -2.29
CA SER A 142 14.07 -2.48 -1.51
C SER A 142 14.90 -3.58 -0.84
N PRO A 143 16.24 -3.41 -0.78
CA PRO A 143 17.12 -4.38 -0.13
C PRO A 143 16.71 -4.68 1.30
N ALA A 144 16.82 -5.96 1.69
CA ALA A 144 16.39 -6.43 3.01
C ALA A 144 17.08 -5.69 4.17
N SER A 145 18.38 -5.39 4.05
CA SER A 145 19.13 -4.62 5.04
C SER A 145 18.61 -3.19 5.17
N SER A 146 18.49 -2.48 4.05
CA SER A 146 18.04 -1.08 4.02
C SER A 146 16.64 -0.92 4.59
N ARG A 147 15.71 -1.80 4.20
CA ARG A 147 14.32 -1.74 4.68
C ARG A 147 14.21 -2.10 6.17
N GLN A 148 15.03 -3.03 6.66
CA GLN A 148 15.05 -3.40 8.09
C GLN A 148 15.55 -2.23 8.95
N GLU A 149 16.65 -1.60 8.53
CA GLU A 149 17.19 -0.42 9.21
C GLU A 149 16.13 0.69 9.30
N ARG A 150 15.44 0.98 8.19
CA ARG A 150 14.35 1.98 8.17
C ARG A 150 13.16 1.58 9.04
N ALA A 151 12.73 0.33 8.99
CA ALA A 151 11.61 -0.15 9.79
C ALA A 151 11.92 -0.05 11.30
N PHE A 152 13.13 -0.42 11.70
CA PHE A 152 13.58 -0.31 13.09
C PHE A 152 13.77 1.14 13.54
N ALA A 153 14.27 2.02 12.67
CA ALA A 153 14.38 3.44 12.98
C ALA A 153 13.00 4.09 13.18
N ARG A 154 11.98 3.63 12.46
CA ARG A 154 10.61 4.15 12.52
C ARG A 154 9.83 3.62 13.74
N ASP A 155 9.79 2.30 13.91
CA ASP A 155 8.86 1.63 14.84
C ASP A 155 9.55 1.12 16.12
N GLY A 156 10.89 1.15 16.14
CA GLY A 156 11.69 0.84 17.33
C GLY A 156 11.41 -0.55 17.93
N ASP A 157 11.51 -0.61 19.26
CA ASP A 157 11.43 -1.86 20.03
C ASP A 157 10.03 -2.49 20.03
N GLY A 158 8.99 -1.73 19.67
CA GLY A 158 7.63 -2.27 19.55
C GLY A 158 7.47 -3.23 18.37
N TYR A 159 8.25 -3.04 17.29
CA TYR A 159 8.18 -3.86 16.09
C TYR A 159 9.28 -4.93 16.01
N ARG A 160 10.47 -4.66 16.56
CA ARG A 160 11.62 -5.58 16.50
C ARG A 160 11.30 -7.05 16.84
N PRO A 161 10.51 -7.37 17.90
CA PRO A 161 10.18 -8.77 18.22
C PRO A 161 9.34 -9.48 17.17
N TYR A 162 8.65 -8.73 16.31
CA TYR A 162 7.71 -9.24 15.32
C TYR A 162 8.26 -9.20 13.88
N TRP A 163 9.45 -8.64 13.67
CA TRP A 163 10.07 -8.48 12.36
C TRP A 163 10.11 -9.78 11.56
N ASP A 164 10.68 -10.84 12.13
CA ASP A 164 10.87 -12.10 11.41
C ASP A 164 9.53 -12.77 11.07
N ARG A 165 8.55 -12.64 11.97
CA ARG A 165 7.18 -13.17 11.80
C ARG A 165 6.45 -12.42 10.69
N TRP A 166 6.55 -11.10 10.66
CA TRP A 166 5.94 -10.28 9.61
C TRP A 166 6.63 -10.52 8.25
N ALA A 167 7.96 -10.50 8.24
CA ALA A 167 8.75 -10.74 7.02
C ALA A 167 8.52 -12.15 6.44
N ALA A 168 8.18 -13.14 7.27
CA ALA A 168 7.78 -14.47 6.79
C ALA A 168 6.48 -14.43 5.97
N GLN A 169 5.49 -13.68 6.41
CA GLN A 169 4.23 -13.51 5.66
C GLN A 169 4.43 -12.70 4.39
N GLU A 170 5.29 -11.68 4.41
CA GLU A 170 5.65 -10.95 3.19
C GLU A 170 6.28 -11.87 2.14
N ARG A 171 7.17 -12.77 2.56
CA ARG A 171 7.77 -13.77 1.66
C ARG A 171 6.72 -14.72 1.09
N GLU A 172 5.79 -15.19 1.92
CA GLU A 172 4.68 -16.03 1.47
C GLU A 172 3.79 -15.29 0.45
N HIS A 173 3.44 -14.03 0.73
CA HIS A 173 2.71 -13.18 -0.22
C HIS A 173 3.44 -13.04 -1.55
N ILE A 174 4.73 -12.75 -1.53
CA ILE A 174 5.54 -12.61 -2.75
C ILE A 174 5.56 -13.93 -3.52
N ALA A 175 5.81 -15.06 -2.84
CA ALA A 175 5.87 -16.38 -3.47
C ALA A 175 4.53 -16.79 -4.09
N ARG A 176 3.42 -16.45 -3.42
CA ARG A 176 2.08 -16.83 -3.84
C ARG A 176 1.51 -15.95 -4.94
N ASN A 177 1.72 -14.64 -4.85
CA ASN A 177 1.02 -13.65 -5.67
C ASN A 177 1.90 -12.97 -6.71
N ASP A 178 3.22 -13.08 -6.61
CA ASP A 178 4.19 -12.42 -7.50
C ASP A 178 3.84 -10.93 -7.77
N PRO A 179 3.76 -10.09 -6.72
CA PRO A 179 3.27 -8.72 -6.84
C PRO A 179 4.10 -7.87 -7.80
N ARG A 180 5.37 -8.21 -8.01
CA ARG A 180 6.24 -7.52 -8.98
C ARG A 180 5.72 -7.69 -10.42
N SER A 181 5.20 -8.85 -10.79
CA SER A 181 4.64 -9.06 -12.14
C SER A 181 3.22 -8.50 -12.29
N LEU A 182 2.49 -8.33 -11.19
CA LEU A 182 1.18 -7.67 -11.15
C LEU A 182 1.26 -6.13 -11.22
N ALA A 183 2.44 -5.55 -11.03
CA ALA A 183 2.62 -4.11 -10.97
C ALA A 183 2.74 -3.49 -12.37
N HIS A 184 1.96 -2.44 -12.63
CA HIS A 184 2.14 -1.58 -13.79
C HIS A 184 3.47 -0.80 -13.71
N LEU A 185 3.88 -0.41 -12.50
CA LEU A 185 5.10 0.35 -12.24
C LEU A 185 5.92 -0.31 -11.14
N VAL A 186 7.24 -0.42 -11.34
CA VAL A 186 8.18 -0.97 -10.37
C VAL A 186 9.27 0.05 -10.09
N PHE A 187 9.57 0.29 -8.82
CA PHE A 187 10.67 1.17 -8.42
C PHE A 187 11.55 0.47 -7.38
N GLU A 188 12.87 0.62 -7.55
CA GLU A 188 13.87 0.07 -6.66
C GLU A 188 14.38 1.18 -5.74
N VAL A 189 14.01 1.11 -4.47
CA VAL A 189 14.39 2.07 -3.44
C VAL A 189 15.62 1.54 -2.71
N PRO A 190 16.78 2.22 -2.76
CA PRO A 190 18.02 1.74 -2.17
C PRO A 190 17.97 1.64 -0.64
#